data_AF-A0A430BPK7-F1
#
_entry.id   AF-A0A430BPK7-F1
#
_cell.length_a   1.000
_cell.length_b   1.000
_cell.length_c   1.000
_cell.angle_alpha   90.00
_cell.angle_beta   90.00
_cell.angle_gamma   90.00
#
_symmetry.space_group_name_H-M   'P 1'
#
loop_
_entity.id
_entity.type
_entity.pdbx_description
1 polymer ?
#
loop_
_entity_poly.entity_id
_entity_poly.type
_entity_poly.pdbx_seq_one_letter_code
_entity_poly.pdbx_strand_id
1 'polypeptide(L)'
;MRKALPLLVLLPLASAGCVSTATSIVKAPFQVAGKAVDWTTTSQEEADRNYGRKMRKEEAREGKERREFDKRCRRDPERDECRRGYQGFVAGRR
;
A
#
# COMPACT_ATOMS: atom_id res chain seq x y z
N MET A 1 -38.24 -28.80 46.25
CA MET A 1 -38.07 -28.08 44.97
C MET A 1 -36.59 -27.77 44.75
N ARG A 2 -36.05 -28.14 43.58
CA ARG A 2 -34.99 -27.41 42.86
C ARG A 2 -33.65 -27.21 43.58
N LYS A 3 -32.81 -28.25 43.65
CA LYS A 3 -31.36 -28.10 43.97
C LYS A 3 -30.41 -28.70 42.91
N ALA A 4 -30.93 -29.19 41.78
CA ALA A 4 -30.14 -29.75 40.68
C ALA A 4 -29.90 -28.77 39.51
N LEU A 5 -30.29 -27.50 39.66
CA LEU A 5 -30.30 -26.54 38.55
C LEU A 5 -28.94 -25.87 38.19
N PRO A 6 -27.92 -25.74 39.07
CA PRO A 6 -26.74 -24.98 38.67
C PRO A 6 -25.77 -25.79 37.79
N LEU A 7 -25.87 -27.12 37.78
CA LEU A 7 -24.94 -27.99 37.04
C LEU A 7 -25.31 -28.11 35.54
N LEU A 8 -26.58 -27.93 35.20
CA LEU A 8 -27.07 -28.06 33.81
C LEU A 8 -26.75 -26.83 32.93
N VAL A 9 -26.47 -25.68 33.54
CA VAL A 9 -26.18 -24.40 32.85
C VAL A 9 -24.69 -24.23 32.55
N LEU A 10 -23.80 -24.98 33.21
CA LEU A 10 -22.35 -24.93 32.97
C LEU A 10 -21.91 -25.81 31.79
N LEU A 11 -22.69 -26.83 31.45
CA LEU A 11 -22.40 -27.75 30.33
C LEU A 11 -22.41 -27.06 28.94
N PRO A 12 -23.40 -26.20 28.60
CA PRO A 12 -23.41 -25.48 27.34
C PRO A 12 -22.27 -24.47 27.25
N LEU A 13 -21.93 -23.77 28.33
CA LEU A 13 -20.85 -22.76 28.34
C LEU A 13 -19.47 -23.41 28.16
N ALA A 14 -19.23 -24.56 28.77
CA ALA A 14 -17.99 -25.33 28.55
C ALA A 14 -17.92 -25.90 27.12
N SER A 15 -19.05 -26.35 26.57
CA SER A 15 -19.11 -26.86 25.18
C SER A 15 -19.06 -25.76 24.10
N ALA A 16 -19.54 -24.54 24.40
CA ALA A 16 -19.51 -23.40 23.48
C ALA A 16 -18.06 -22.97 23.18
N GLY A 17 -17.16 -23.08 24.16
CA GLY A 17 -15.72 -22.85 23.98
C GLY A 17 -15.07 -23.86 23.01
N CYS A 18 -15.45 -25.14 23.09
CA CYS A 18 -14.90 -26.20 22.22
C CYS A 18 -15.44 -26.17 20.79
N VAL A 19 -16.70 -25.79 20.58
CA VAL A 19 -17.27 -25.65 19.21
C VAL A 19 -16.71 -24.41 18.51
N SER A 20 -16.45 -23.35 19.27
CA SER A 20 -15.82 -22.13 18.76
C SER A 20 -14.37 -22.37 18.30
N THR A 21 -13.58 -23.17 19.04
CA THR A 21 -12.21 -23.52 18.64
C THR A 21 -12.16 -24.46 17.44
N ALA A 22 -13.04 -25.47 17.36
CA ALA A 22 -13.10 -26.36 16.20
C ALA A 22 -13.46 -25.59 14.91
N THR A 23 -14.42 -24.66 14.99
CA THR A 23 -14.83 -23.87 13.82
C THR A 23 -13.79 -22.83 13.41
N SER A 24 -13.00 -22.31 14.34
CA SER A 24 -11.88 -21.41 14.03
C SER A 24 -10.67 -22.16 13.48
N ILE A 25 -10.39 -23.39 13.91
CA ILE A 25 -9.35 -24.26 13.29
C ILE A 25 -9.69 -24.58 11.84
N VAL A 26 -10.96 -24.90 11.55
CA VAL A 26 -11.40 -25.20 10.18
C VAL A 26 -11.40 -23.94 9.31
N LYS A 27 -11.72 -22.76 9.86
CA LYS A 27 -11.70 -21.49 9.12
C LYS A 27 -10.32 -20.86 9.00
N ALA A 28 -9.38 -21.17 9.89
CA ALA A 28 -8.02 -20.63 9.89
C ALA A 28 -7.30 -20.81 8.55
N PRO A 29 -7.25 -21.99 7.92
CA PRO A 29 -6.56 -22.15 6.64
C PRO A 29 -7.20 -21.32 5.52
N PHE A 30 -8.53 -21.18 5.47
CA PHE A 30 -9.19 -20.36 4.45
C PHE A 30 -8.94 -18.86 4.65
N GLN A 31 -8.87 -18.40 5.90
CA GLN A 31 -8.56 -17.00 6.20
C GLN A 31 -7.10 -16.65 5.94
N VAL A 32 -6.18 -17.56 6.25
CA VAL A 32 -4.74 -17.37 6.00
C VAL A 32 -4.44 -17.52 4.50
N ALA A 33 -5.02 -18.51 3.82
CA ALA A 33 -4.87 -18.67 2.38
C ALA A 33 -5.49 -17.50 1.61
N GLY A 34 -6.66 -17.00 2.01
CA GLY A 34 -7.28 -15.83 1.38
C GLY A 34 -6.40 -14.58 1.48
N LYS A 35 -5.80 -14.32 2.65
CA LYS A 35 -4.87 -13.19 2.83
C LYS A 35 -3.51 -13.39 2.14
N ALA A 36 -3.02 -14.62 2.09
CA ALA A 36 -1.76 -14.95 1.40
C ALA A 36 -1.93 -14.86 -0.12
N VAL A 37 -3.05 -15.34 -0.67
CA VAL A 37 -3.37 -15.26 -2.09
C VAL A 37 -3.58 -13.80 -2.52
N ASP A 38 -4.27 -12.99 -1.72
CA ASP A 38 -4.49 -11.58 -2.05
C ASP A 38 -3.17 -10.79 -2.04
N TRP A 39 -2.26 -11.07 -1.09
CA TRP A 39 -0.92 -10.46 -1.07
C TRP A 39 0.05 -11.01 -2.13
N THR A 40 -0.20 -12.20 -2.68
CA THR A 40 0.66 -12.80 -3.73
C THR A 40 0.14 -12.54 -5.15
N THR A 41 -1.16 -12.32 -5.32
CA THR A 41 -1.82 -12.10 -6.63
C THR A 41 -2.01 -10.62 -6.98
N THR A 42 -2.12 -9.72 -6.00
CA THR A 42 -2.26 -8.26 -6.29
C THR A 42 -0.92 -7.51 -6.33
N SER A 43 0.17 -8.13 -5.86
CA SER A 43 1.35 -7.41 -5.38
C SER A 43 2.38 -7.00 -6.45
N GLN A 44 2.37 -7.60 -7.65
CA GLN A 44 3.38 -7.29 -8.68
C GLN A 44 2.82 -6.49 -9.87
N GLU A 45 1.71 -6.91 -10.47
CA GLU A 45 1.16 -6.21 -11.65
C GLU A 45 0.60 -4.82 -11.31
N GLU A 46 0.05 -4.62 -10.10
CA GLU A 46 -0.42 -3.30 -9.68
C GLU A 46 0.75 -2.39 -9.27
N ALA A 47 1.76 -2.96 -8.62
CA ALA A 47 2.99 -2.26 -8.27
C ALA A 47 3.75 -1.77 -9.53
N ASP A 48 3.88 -2.62 -10.55
CA ASP A 48 4.54 -2.26 -11.82
C ASP A 48 3.77 -1.18 -12.58
N ARG A 49 2.43 -1.31 -12.68
CA ARG A 49 1.58 -0.26 -13.27
C ARG A 49 1.70 1.07 -12.54
N ASN A 50 1.79 1.05 -11.21
CA ASN A 50 1.92 2.27 -10.43
C ASN A 50 3.34 2.86 -10.53
N TYR A 51 4.36 2.02 -10.57
CA TYR A 51 5.74 2.42 -10.82
C TYR A 51 5.89 3.10 -12.18
N GLY A 52 5.38 2.49 -13.26
CA GLY A 52 5.40 3.09 -14.59
C GLY A 52 4.63 4.41 -14.68
N ARG A 53 3.53 4.57 -13.92
CA ARG A 53 2.84 5.87 -13.81
C ARG A 53 3.67 6.90 -13.05
N LYS A 54 4.35 6.49 -11.98
CA LYS A 54 5.21 7.38 -11.19
C LYS A 54 6.39 7.87 -12.04
N MET A 55 7.07 6.99 -12.75
CA MET A 55 8.18 7.34 -13.63
C MET A 55 7.76 8.35 -14.70
N ARG A 56 6.65 8.10 -15.42
CA ARG A 56 6.13 9.06 -16.41
C ARG A 56 5.77 10.42 -15.82
N LYS A 57 5.26 10.46 -14.59
CA LYS A 57 4.96 11.73 -13.89
C LYS A 57 6.23 12.48 -13.52
N GLU A 58 7.26 11.77 -13.06
CA GLU A 58 8.55 12.36 -12.73
C GLU A 58 9.24 12.93 -13.97
N GLU A 59 9.29 12.17 -15.08
CA GLU A 59 9.82 12.65 -16.37
C GLU A 59 9.05 13.87 -16.90
N ALA A 60 7.71 13.85 -16.83
CA ALA A 60 6.89 14.97 -17.25
C ALA A 60 7.15 16.23 -16.40
N ARG A 61 7.37 16.06 -15.10
CA ARG A 61 7.71 17.14 -14.18
C ARG A 61 9.08 17.73 -14.49
N GLU A 62 10.11 16.89 -14.65
CA GLU A 62 11.44 17.34 -15.04
C GLU A 62 11.40 18.10 -16.37
N GLY A 63 10.73 17.53 -17.38
CA GLY A 63 10.60 18.17 -18.68
C GLY A 63 9.90 19.53 -18.61
N LYS A 64 8.88 19.67 -17.76
CA LYS A 64 8.20 20.95 -17.52
C LYS A 64 9.13 21.96 -16.84
N GLU A 65 9.78 21.58 -15.73
CA GLU A 65 10.68 22.46 -14.98
C GLU A 65 11.86 22.93 -15.84
N ARG A 66 12.45 22.05 -16.65
CA ARG A 66 13.51 22.40 -17.60
C ARG A 66 13.05 23.38 -18.68
N ARG A 67 11.88 23.13 -19.29
CA ARG A 67 11.31 24.04 -20.28
C ARG A 67 11.02 25.42 -19.69
N GLU A 68 10.56 25.48 -18.45
CA GLU A 68 10.32 26.74 -17.76
C GLU A 68 11.64 27.47 -17.44
N PHE A 69 12.67 26.74 -17.00
CA PHE A 69 14.01 27.28 -16.81
C PHE A 69 14.58 27.86 -18.11
N ASP A 70 14.53 27.10 -19.20
CA ASP A 70 14.99 27.57 -20.52
C ASP A 70 14.23 28.81 -20.98
N LYS A 71 12.91 28.86 -20.77
CA LYS A 71 12.10 30.04 -21.08
C LYS A 71 12.51 31.25 -20.23
N ARG A 72 12.79 31.08 -18.94
CA ARG A 72 13.26 32.15 -18.06
C ARG A 72 14.61 32.67 -18.51
N CYS A 73 15.55 31.78 -18.80
CA CYS A 73 16.89 32.17 -19.26
C CYS A 73 16.91 32.77 -20.66
N ARG A 74 15.96 32.39 -21.53
CA ARG A 74 15.76 33.09 -22.81
C ARG A 74 15.19 34.50 -22.63
N ARG A 75 14.34 34.72 -21.62
CA ARG A 75 13.76 36.03 -21.31
C ARG A 75 14.79 36.96 -20.67
N ASP A 76 15.58 36.40 -19.75
CA ASP A 76 16.48 37.14 -18.87
C ASP A 76 17.78 36.33 -18.71
N PRO A 77 18.72 36.47 -19.66
CA PRO A 77 19.95 35.66 -19.69
C PRO A 77 20.97 36.09 -18.63
N GLU A 78 20.83 37.28 -18.03
CA GLU A 78 21.79 37.79 -17.04
C GLU A 78 21.62 37.17 -15.65
N ARG A 79 20.54 36.41 -15.42
CA ARG A 79 20.33 35.75 -14.12
C ARG A 79 21.44 34.75 -13.82
N ASP A 80 21.90 34.78 -12.59
CA ASP A 80 22.93 33.85 -12.08
C ASP A 80 22.54 32.38 -12.25
N GLU A 81 21.25 32.05 -12.12
CA GLU A 81 20.73 30.68 -12.35
C GLU A 81 20.99 30.18 -13.78
N CYS A 82 20.97 31.07 -14.77
CA CYS A 82 21.22 30.73 -16.16
C CYS A 82 22.71 30.44 -16.40
N ARG A 83 23.60 31.14 -15.69
CA ARG A 83 25.04 30.87 -15.70
C ARG A 83 25.40 29.57 -14.95
N ARG A 84 24.72 29.30 -13.83
CA ARG A 84 24.94 28.10 -13.00
C ARG A 84 24.35 26.83 -13.61
N GLY A 85 23.45 26.96 -14.57
CA GLY A 85 22.74 25.86 -15.19
C GLY A 85 21.58 25.33 -14.35
N TYR A 86 20.74 24.48 -14.95
CA TYR A 86 19.55 23.92 -14.29
C TYR A 86 19.93 23.00 -13.11
N GLN A 87 19.52 23.38 -11.90
CA GLN A 87 19.71 22.60 -10.67
C GLN A 87 18.39 22.05 -10.09
N GLY A 88 17.32 22.00 -10.90
CA GLY A 88 15.99 21.56 -10.47
C GLY A 88 15.82 20.04 -10.41
N PHE A 89 14.57 19.58 -10.42
CA PHE A 89 14.24 18.15 -10.33
C PHE A 89 14.81 17.35 -11.50
N VAL A 90 15.38 16.17 -11.20
CA VAL A 90 15.89 15.21 -12.19
C VAL A 90 15.23 13.86 -11.94
N ALA A 91 14.47 13.35 -12.91
CA ALA A 91 13.81 12.06 -12.82
C ALA A 91 14.86 10.94 -12.74
N GLY A 92 14.61 9.94 -11.90
CA GLY A 92 15.51 8.78 -11.76
C GLY A 92 16.79 9.00 -10.96
N ARG A 93 17.09 10.23 -10.49
CA ARG A 93 18.19 10.47 -9.55
C ARG A 93 17.72 10.13 -8.12
N ARG A 94 17.91 8.88 -7.70
CA ARG A 94 17.84 8.48 -6.28
C ARG A 94 19.21 8.52 -5.64
#